data_AF-A0A1V9YK64-F1
#
_entry.id   AF-A0A1V9YK64-F1
#
_cell.length_a   1.000
_cell.length_b   1.000
_cell.length_c   1.000
_cell.angle_alpha   90.00
_cell.angle_beta   90.00
_cell.angle_gamma   90.00
#
_symmetry.space_group_name_H-M   'P 1'
#
loop_
_entity.id
_entity.type
_entity.pdbx_description
1 polymer ?
#
loop_
_entity_poly.entity_id
_entity_poly.type
_entity_poly.pdbx_seq_one_letter_code
_entity_poly.pdbx_strand_id
1 'polypeptide(L)'
;MLSPRYLNVNGFLVPGNYTAENVLSCRTFQARANDVFVCSYPDCGTDYVLRIVYGILNDVESIPEPEKVIPHLERIGSNASERMTLKDPIRIFKTHLPAASTPFHSKAKYICVGRNPKDTSVAHFYRTRESVESYNFANGKWDEYFELFLAGKVDFGDYFDFFVPWFQRKDQDNVLFLTYEYLAEETRDAIFRTARFLGYDYED
;
A
#
# COMPACT_ATOMS: atom_id res chain seq x y z
N MET A 1 -28.26 -7.33 -5.61
CA MET A 1 -27.06 -7.03 -4.80
C MET A 1 -26.38 -5.86 -5.46
N LEU A 2 -26.27 -4.73 -4.76
CA LEU A 2 -25.50 -3.60 -5.26
C LEU A 2 -24.01 -3.98 -5.18
N SER A 3 -23.21 -3.66 -6.21
CA SER A 3 -21.76 -3.90 -6.18
C SER A 3 -21.03 -2.59 -6.44
N PRO A 4 -19.90 -2.35 -5.77
CA PRO A 4 -19.07 -1.18 -6.06
C PRO A 4 -18.56 -1.21 -7.50
N ARG A 5 -18.36 -0.03 -8.08
CA ARG A 5 -17.76 0.15 -9.41
C ARG A 5 -16.26 -0.09 -9.33
N TYR A 6 -15.81 -1.12 -10.03
CA TYR A 6 -14.41 -1.47 -10.19
C TYR A 6 -14.01 -1.45 -11.67
N LEU A 7 -12.73 -1.16 -11.93
CA LEU A 7 -12.11 -1.47 -13.21
C LEU A 7 -11.50 -2.88 -13.12
N ASN A 8 -11.82 -3.74 -14.08
CA ASN A 8 -11.23 -5.07 -14.20
C ASN A 8 -10.03 -5.01 -15.15
N VAL A 9 -8.83 -5.24 -14.63
CA VAL A 9 -7.58 -5.31 -15.38
C VAL A 9 -7.10 -6.78 -15.39
N ASN A 10 -7.45 -7.53 -16.43
CA ASN A 10 -7.07 -8.94 -16.61
C ASN A 10 -7.43 -9.85 -15.41
N GLY A 11 -8.62 -9.68 -14.84
CA GLY A 11 -9.11 -10.41 -13.67
C GLY A 11 -8.79 -9.75 -12.33
N PHE A 12 -7.96 -8.71 -12.30
CA PHE A 12 -7.63 -7.95 -11.10
C PHE A 12 -8.53 -6.72 -10.98
N LEU A 13 -9.30 -6.63 -9.90
CA LEU A 13 -10.18 -5.49 -9.65
C LEU A 13 -9.41 -4.35 -9.00
N VAL A 14 -9.57 -3.14 -9.52
CA VAL A 14 -9.01 -1.89 -8.94
C VAL A 14 -10.11 -0.83 -8.86
N PRO A 15 -9.89 0.29 -8.14
CA PRO A 15 -10.87 1.37 -8.05
C PRO A 15 -11.31 1.86 -9.43
N GLY A 16 -12.60 2.18 -9.60
CA GLY A 16 -13.18 2.53 -10.90
C GLY A 16 -12.65 3.83 -11.53
N ASN A 17 -11.90 4.63 -10.78
CA ASN A 17 -11.22 5.84 -11.26
C ASN A 17 -9.76 5.62 -11.67
N TYR A 18 -9.25 4.38 -11.63
CA TYR A 18 -7.91 4.05 -12.14
C TYR A 18 -7.96 3.82 -13.65
N THR A 19 -6.80 3.72 -14.29
CA THR A 19 -6.70 3.35 -15.71
C THR A 19 -5.98 2.01 -15.85
N ALA A 20 -6.40 1.21 -16.84
CA ALA A 20 -5.74 -0.07 -17.13
C ALA A 20 -4.28 0.15 -17.54
N GLU A 21 -3.99 1.23 -18.25
CA GLU A 21 -2.64 1.64 -18.62
C GLU A 21 -1.75 1.83 -17.40
N ASN A 22 -2.20 2.59 -16.39
CA ASN A 22 -1.41 2.85 -15.18
C ASN A 22 -1.13 1.56 -14.42
N VAL A 23 -2.15 0.73 -14.19
CA VAL A 23 -2.01 -0.55 -13.48
C VAL A 23 -1.06 -1.50 -14.23
N LEU A 24 -1.21 -1.63 -15.55
CA LEU A 24 -0.37 -2.51 -16.35
C LEU A 24 1.07 -2.01 -16.45
N SER A 25 1.28 -0.69 -16.45
CA SER A 25 2.61 -0.10 -16.53
C SER A 25 3.50 -0.50 -15.33
N CYS A 26 2.91 -0.83 -14.18
CA CYS A 26 3.65 -1.30 -13.00
C CYS A 26 4.42 -2.60 -13.26
N ARG A 27 3.92 -3.46 -14.15
CA ARG A 27 4.57 -4.75 -14.48
C ARG A 27 5.95 -4.59 -15.10
N THR A 28 6.21 -3.46 -15.74
CA THR A 28 7.49 -3.15 -16.38
C THR A 28 8.28 -2.09 -15.61
N PHE A 29 7.78 -1.62 -14.47
CA PHE A 29 8.48 -0.65 -13.62
C PHE A 29 9.81 -1.24 -13.13
N GLN A 30 10.90 -0.49 -13.30
CA GLN A 30 12.23 -0.93 -12.92
C GLN A 30 12.55 -0.44 -11.50
N ALA A 31 12.37 -1.32 -10.52
CA ALA A 31 12.82 -1.09 -9.16
C ALA A 31 14.36 -0.98 -9.12
N ARG A 32 14.88 -0.06 -8.30
CA ARG A 32 16.30 0.24 -8.11
C ARG A 32 16.75 -0.22 -6.73
N ALA A 33 18.05 -0.41 -6.57
CA ALA A 33 18.65 -0.94 -5.35
C ALA A 33 18.33 -0.14 -4.07
N ASN A 34 18.12 1.17 -4.19
CA ASN A 34 17.83 2.08 -3.09
C ASN A 34 16.35 2.46 -2.99
N ASP A 35 15.45 1.85 -3.78
CA ASP A 35 14.03 2.14 -3.68
C ASP A 35 13.44 1.58 -2.38
N VAL A 36 12.44 2.29 -1.86
CA VAL A 36 11.63 1.87 -0.71
C VAL A 36 10.18 1.75 -1.16
N PHE A 37 9.61 0.54 -1.02
CA PHE A 37 8.20 0.28 -1.30
C PHE A 37 7.47 0.09 0.03
N VAL A 38 6.41 0.86 0.26
CA VAL A 38 5.43 0.60 1.30
C VAL A 38 4.27 -0.17 0.68
N CYS A 39 4.15 -1.43 1.09
CA CYS A 39 3.20 -2.40 0.56
C CYS A 39 2.11 -2.68 1.61
N SER A 40 0.86 -2.61 1.23
CA SER A 40 -0.24 -2.96 2.13
C SER A 40 -1.48 -3.36 1.34
N TYR A 41 -2.35 -4.21 1.92
CA TYR A 41 -3.72 -4.25 1.44
C TYR A 41 -4.38 -2.91 1.80
N PRO A 42 -5.32 -2.37 1.00
CA PRO A 42 -5.96 -1.10 1.34
C PRO A 42 -6.54 -1.13 2.76
N ASP A 43 -6.53 0.02 3.43
CA ASP A 43 -7.05 0.20 4.80
C ASP A 43 -6.31 -0.55 5.92
N CYS A 44 -5.09 -1.01 5.66
CA CYS A 44 -4.20 -1.62 6.67
C CYS A 44 -3.23 -0.62 7.34
N GLY A 45 -3.44 0.70 7.22
CA GLY A 45 -2.57 1.70 7.88
C GLY A 45 -1.39 2.20 7.06
N THR A 46 -1.43 2.06 5.74
CA THR A 46 -0.38 2.49 4.79
C THR A 46 0.12 3.91 5.04
N ASP A 47 -0.80 4.85 5.26
CA ASP A 47 -0.47 6.27 5.39
C ASP A 47 0.27 6.58 6.69
N TYR A 48 0.11 5.74 7.72
CA TYR A 48 0.88 5.85 8.96
C TYR A 48 2.35 5.50 8.68
N VAL A 49 2.59 4.36 8.03
CA VAL A 49 3.94 3.89 7.70
C VAL A 49 4.62 4.80 6.67
N LEU A 50 3.87 5.29 5.67
CA LEU A 50 4.41 6.26 4.71
C LEU A 50 4.93 7.53 5.39
N ARG A 51 4.23 8.04 6.41
CA ARG A 51 4.68 9.19 7.19
C ARG A 51 5.96 8.90 7.95
N ILE A 52 6.06 7.75 8.61
CA ILE A 52 7.26 7.30 9.33
C ILE A 52 8.46 7.22 8.36
N VAL A 53 8.29 6.51 7.24
CA VAL A 53 9.33 6.34 6.23
C VAL A 53 9.77 7.68 5.64
N TYR A 54 8.82 8.56 5.30
CA TYR A 54 9.13 9.88 4.76
C TYR A 54 9.92 10.74 5.75
N GLY A 55 9.49 10.76 7.02
CA GLY A 55 10.16 11.51 8.08
C GLY A 55 11.61 11.06 8.30
N ILE A 56 11.84 9.75 8.37
CA ILE A 56 13.19 9.17 8.54
C ILE A 56 14.11 9.54 7.37
N LEU A 57 13.62 9.43 6.12
CA LEU A 57 14.46 9.59 4.94
C LEU A 57 14.74 11.04 4.53
N ASN A 58 13.87 11.97 4.91
CA ASN A 58 13.96 13.37 4.47
C ASN A 58 14.34 14.34 5.59
N ASP A 59 14.39 13.90 6.86
CA ASP A 59 14.73 14.71 8.03
C ASP A 59 13.99 16.06 8.05
N VAL A 60 12.66 16.00 8.01
CA VAL A 60 11.78 17.17 7.88
C VAL A 60 11.10 17.52 9.21
N GLU A 61 10.96 18.82 9.49
CA GLU A 61 10.20 19.32 10.65
C GLU A 61 8.70 19.01 10.57
N SER A 62 8.17 18.88 9.35
CA SER A 62 6.76 18.59 9.09
C SER A 62 6.62 17.63 7.92
N ILE A 63 5.87 16.55 8.15
CA ILE A 63 5.61 15.52 7.15
C ILE A 63 4.41 15.98 6.30
N PRO A 64 4.59 16.22 4.98
CA PRO A 64 3.48 16.57 4.10
C PRO A 64 2.49 15.40 3.94
N GLU A 65 1.34 15.66 3.35
CA GLU A 65 0.39 14.60 3.00
C GLU A 65 1.06 13.59 2.04
N PRO A 66 1.17 12.29 2.42
CA PRO A 66 1.91 11.30 1.65
C PRO A 66 1.48 11.22 0.18
N GLU A 67 0.19 11.34 -0.11
CA GLU A 67 -0.34 11.31 -1.47
C GLU A 67 0.17 12.43 -2.40
N LYS A 68 0.69 13.53 -1.84
CA LYS A 68 1.24 14.65 -2.62
C LYS A 68 2.70 14.47 -2.98
N VAL A 69 3.43 13.64 -2.23
CA VAL A 69 4.90 13.53 -2.30
C VAL A 69 5.39 12.10 -2.53
N ILE A 70 4.53 11.09 -2.33
CA ILE A 70 4.85 9.68 -2.57
C ILE A 70 3.93 9.14 -3.67
N PRO A 71 4.48 8.67 -4.80
CA PRO A 71 3.68 8.08 -5.87
C PRO A 71 2.96 6.80 -5.43
N HIS A 72 1.66 6.73 -5.73
CA HIS A 72 0.88 5.49 -5.67
C HIS A 72 0.94 4.80 -7.04
N LEU A 73 1.80 3.79 -7.14
CA LEU A 73 2.27 3.23 -8.42
C LEU A 73 1.14 2.88 -9.38
N GLU A 74 0.21 2.03 -8.97
CA GLU A 74 -0.87 1.54 -9.82
C GLU A 74 -1.95 2.60 -10.11
N ARG A 75 -2.00 3.68 -9.31
CA ARG A 75 -2.93 4.78 -9.51
C ARG A 75 -2.42 5.74 -10.59
N ILE A 76 -1.15 6.14 -10.50
CA ILE A 76 -0.58 7.19 -11.37
C ILE A 76 0.27 6.64 -12.53
N GLY A 77 0.65 5.36 -12.46
CA GLY A 77 1.46 4.67 -13.46
C GLY A 77 2.96 4.94 -13.34
N SER A 78 3.74 4.10 -14.02
CA SER A 78 5.20 4.08 -13.96
C SER A 78 5.85 5.39 -14.38
N ASN A 79 5.42 5.96 -15.51
CA ASN A 79 6.01 7.19 -16.04
C ASN A 79 5.78 8.40 -15.13
N ALA A 80 4.60 8.51 -14.52
CA ALA A 80 4.33 9.60 -13.58
C ALA A 80 5.12 9.41 -12.28
N SER A 81 5.22 8.17 -11.80
CA SER A 81 5.99 7.81 -10.61
C SER A 81 7.49 8.13 -10.78
N GLU A 82 8.07 7.82 -11.94
CA GLU A 82 9.44 8.18 -12.29
C GLU A 82 9.66 9.70 -12.30
N ARG A 83 8.75 10.46 -12.93
CA ARG A 83 8.86 11.94 -12.96
C ARG A 83 8.74 12.57 -11.57
N MET A 84 7.82 12.05 -10.76
CA MET A 84 7.54 12.56 -9.41
C MET A 84 8.75 12.38 -8.48
N THR A 85 9.52 11.31 -8.68
CA THR A 85 10.65 10.92 -7.83
C THR A 85 12.02 11.22 -8.44
N LEU A 86 12.07 11.97 -9.55
CA LEU A 86 13.29 12.17 -10.35
C LEU A 86 14.45 12.81 -9.56
N LYS A 87 14.12 13.66 -8.58
CA LYS A 87 15.09 14.40 -7.76
C LYS A 87 15.32 13.76 -6.40
N ASP A 88 14.63 12.67 -6.09
CA ASP A 88 14.68 12.06 -4.76
C ASP A 88 15.96 11.21 -4.67
N PRO A 89 16.80 11.41 -3.63
CA PRO A 89 17.97 10.56 -3.43
C PRO A 89 17.57 9.11 -3.11
N ILE A 90 16.43 8.93 -2.44
CA ILE A 90 15.79 7.64 -2.15
C ILE A 90 14.33 7.77 -2.56
N ARG A 91 13.89 6.91 -3.49
CA ARG A 91 12.52 6.94 -3.99
C ARG A 91 11.61 6.11 -3.09
N ILE A 92 10.49 6.69 -2.68
CA ILE A 92 9.48 6.01 -1.87
C ILE A 92 8.28 5.74 -2.77
N PHE A 93 7.69 4.55 -2.69
CA PHE A 93 6.51 4.17 -3.46
C PHE A 93 5.43 3.57 -2.55
N LYS A 94 4.18 3.97 -2.78
CA LYS A 94 2.99 3.30 -2.22
C LYS A 94 2.48 2.29 -3.23
N THR A 95 2.13 1.08 -2.77
CA THR A 95 1.43 0.11 -3.62
C THR A 95 0.55 -0.84 -2.81
N HIS A 96 -0.59 -1.18 -3.40
CA HIS A 96 -1.51 -2.22 -2.93
C HIS A 96 -1.49 -3.47 -3.83
N LEU A 97 -0.56 -3.54 -4.79
CA LEU A 97 -0.41 -4.72 -5.62
C LEU A 97 0.04 -5.93 -4.77
N PRO A 98 -0.48 -7.15 -5.06
CA PRO A 98 0.05 -8.37 -4.48
C PRO A 98 1.53 -8.52 -4.78
N ALA A 99 2.27 -9.21 -3.91
CA ALA A 99 3.72 -9.30 -4.02
C ALA A 99 4.25 -9.84 -5.36
N ALA A 100 3.48 -10.67 -6.06
CA ALA A 100 3.82 -11.18 -7.39
C ALA A 100 3.75 -10.11 -8.50
N SER A 101 3.02 -9.02 -8.28
CA SER A 101 2.85 -7.90 -9.21
C SER A 101 3.59 -6.63 -8.76
N THR A 102 4.12 -6.60 -7.55
CA THR A 102 4.95 -5.50 -7.05
C THR A 102 6.31 -5.49 -7.77
N PRO A 103 6.80 -4.34 -8.25
CA PRO A 103 8.14 -4.24 -8.84
C PRO A 103 9.23 -4.73 -7.88
N PHE A 104 10.11 -5.61 -8.37
CA PHE A 104 11.09 -6.30 -7.53
C PHE A 104 12.54 -5.92 -7.85
N HIS A 105 13.32 -5.64 -6.81
CA HIS A 105 14.77 -5.61 -6.86
C HIS A 105 15.33 -6.18 -5.55
N SER A 106 16.31 -7.08 -5.62
CA SER A 106 16.82 -7.83 -4.44
C SER A 106 17.44 -6.97 -3.35
N LYS A 107 17.88 -5.75 -3.69
CA LYS A 107 18.41 -4.77 -2.74
C LYS A 107 17.42 -3.69 -2.30
N ALA A 108 16.29 -3.52 -3.02
CA ALA A 108 15.26 -2.56 -2.63
C ALA A 108 14.62 -2.99 -1.32
N LYS A 109 14.09 -2.03 -0.57
CA LYS A 109 13.46 -2.26 0.73
C LYS A 109 11.94 -2.31 0.59
N TYR A 110 11.31 -3.32 1.18
CA TYR A 110 9.86 -3.52 1.15
C TYR A 110 9.32 -3.50 2.57
N ILE A 111 8.50 -2.51 2.90
CA ILE A 111 7.84 -2.39 4.21
C ILE A 111 6.39 -2.79 4.03
N CYS A 112 6.04 -3.96 4.54
CA CYS A 112 4.72 -4.56 4.39
C CYS A 112 3.89 -4.35 5.64
N VAL A 113 2.65 -3.89 5.48
CA VAL A 113 1.75 -3.62 6.60
C VAL A 113 0.52 -4.50 6.51
N GLY A 114 0.35 -5.36 7.51
CA GLY A 114 -0.86 -6.13 7.74
C GLY A 114 -1.79 -5.45 8.75
N ARG A 115 -3.04 -5.88 8.80
CA ARG A 115 -4.02 -5.51 9.82
C ARG A 115 -5.03 -6.62 9.97
N ASN A 116 -5.64 -6.79 11.13
CA ASN A 116 -6.70 -7.77 11.34
C ASN A 116 -7.77 -7.66 10.22
N PRO A 117 -8.05 -8.76 9.47
CA PRO A 117 -8.94 -8.71 8.32
C PRO A 117 -10.37 -8.28 8.67
N LYS A 118 -10.82 -8.47 9.92
CA LYS A 118 -12.12 -7.96 10.38
C LYS A 118 -12.13 -6.44 10.38
N ASP A 119 -11.13 -5.82 11.00
CA ASP A 119 -11.01 -4.36 11.06
C ASP A 119 -10.74 -3.76 9.67
N THR A 120 -9.92 -4.44 8.87
CA THR A 120 -9.69 -4.08 7.47
C THR A 120 -10.99 -4.08 6.69
N SER A 121 -11.81 -5.14 6.75
CA SER A 121 -13.06 -5.22 6.00
C SER A 121 -14.04 -4.09 6.32
N VAL A 122 -14.13 -3.68 7.59
CA VAL A 122 -14.96 -2.56 8.02
C VAL A 122 -14.45 -1.23 7.45
N ALA A 123 -13.14 -0.97 7.58
CA ALA A 123 -12.54 0.24 7.02
C ALA A 123 -12.66 0.30 5.48
N HIS A 124 -12.46 -0.83 4.81
CA HIS A 124 -12.62 -1.00 3.36
C HIS A 124 -14.05 -0.67 2.90
N PHE A 125 -15.06 -1.12 3.65
CA PHE A 125 -16.46 -0.79 3.40
C PHE A 125 -16.73 0.71 3.47
N TYR A 126 -16.34 1.36 4.57
CA TYR A 126 -16.57 2.80 4.74
C TYR A 126 -15.86 3.61 3.66
N ARG A 127 -14.58 3.31 3.37
CA ARG A 127 -13.84 3.94 2.27
C ARG A 127 -14.55 3.76 0.93
N THR A 128 -15.03 2.55 0.64
CA THR A 128 -15.74 2.24 -0.62
C THR A 128 -17.05 3.04 -0.73
N ARG A 129 -17.79 3.15 0.38
CA ARG A 129 -19.06 3.89 0.44
C ARG A 129 -18.87 5.40 0.30
N GLU A 130 -17.86 5.95 0.96
CA GLU A 130 -17.59 7.40 1.00
C GLU A 130 -16.89 7.91 -0.25
N SER A 131 -16.08 7.07 -0.92
CA SER A 131 -15.39 7.44 -2.17
C SER A 131 -16.30 7.28 -3.39
N VAL A 132 -17.40 8.04 -3.41
CA VAL A 132 -18.48 7.93 -4.43
C VAL A 132 -17.94 8.07 -5.85
N GLU A 133 -17.01 8.99 -6.08
CA GLU A 133 -16.38 9.20 -7.39
C GLU A 133 -15.56 8.00 -7.87
N SER A 134 -15.09 7.14 -6.97
CA SER A 134 -14.33 5.94 -7.30
C SER A 134 -15.27 4.75 -7.51
N TYR A 135 -16.19 4.52 -6.56
CA TYR A 135 -16.93 3.26 -6.45
C TYR A 135 -18.44 3.36 -6.69
N ASN A 136 -19.04 4.55 -6.71
CA ASN A 136 -20.49 4.72 -6.87
C ASN A 136 -21.33 3.81 -5.94
N PHE A 137 -20.91 3.68 -4.67
CA PHE A 137 -21.46 2.71 -3.71
C PHE A 137 -22.04 3.37 -2.43
N ALA A 138 -22.44 4.65 -2.51
CA ALA A 138 -22.88 5.44 -1.35
C ALA A 138 -24.02 4.81 -0.52
N ASN A 139 -24.90 4.05 -1.18
CA ASN A 139 -26.06 3.39 -0.58
C ASN A 139 -25.86 1.89 -0.31
N GLY A 140 -24.62 1.40 -0.46
CA GLY A 140 -24.28 0.01 -0.21
C GLY A 140 -24.41 -0.38 1.26
N LYS A 141 -24.81 -1.63 1.51
CA LYS A 141 -24.98 -2.17 2.85
C LYS A 141 -23.78 -3.00 3.27
N TRP A 142 -23.53 -3.05 4.57
CA TRP A 142 -22.44 -3.82 5.17
C TRP A 142 -22.52 -5.30 4.78
N ASP A 143 -23.68 -5.95 4.98
CA ASP A 143 -23.82 -7.39 4.71
C ASP A 143 -23.53 -7.74 3.24
N GLU A 144 -23.99 -6.91 2.29
CA GLU A 144 -23.71 -7.12 0.86
C GLU A 144 -22.22 -6.96 0.55
N TYR A 145 -21.58 -5.97 1.18
CA TYR A 145 -20.16 -5.73 1.00
C TYR A 145 -19.28 -6.80 1.62
N PHE A 146 -19.65 -7.27 2.81
CA PHE A 146 -18.89 -8.28 3.54
C PHE A 146 -18.84 -9.60 2.77
N GLU A 147 -19.95 -10.01 2.13
CA GLU A 147 -19.96 -11.15 1.21
C GLU A 147 -19.03 -10.96 0.01
N LEU A 148 -18.95 -9.75 -0.55
CA LEU A 148 -17.99 -9.44 -1.63
C LEU A 148 -16.54 -9.51 -1.13
N PHE A 149 -16.27 -8.99 0.07
CA PHE A 149 -14.94 -9.03 0.68
C PHE A 149 -14.48 -10.48 0.94
N LEU A 150 -15.34 -11.31 1.53
CA LEU A 150 -15.06 -12.74 1.77
C LEU A 150 -14.84 -13.53 0.47
N ALA A 151 -15.49 -13.11 -0.63
CA ALA A 151 -15.33 -13.72 -1.93
C ALA A 151 -14.15 -13.16 -2.75
N GLY A 152 -13.37 -12.21 -2.21
CA GLY A 152 -12.29 -11.52 -2.94
C GLY A 152 -12.79 -10.68 -4.12
N LYS A 153 -14.07 -10.28 -4.13
CA LYS A 153 -14.74 -9.51 -5.21
C LYS A 153 -14.78 -8.02 -4.91
N VAL A 154 -13.73 -7.51 -4.27
CA VAL A 154 -13.48 -6.09 -3.99
C VAL A 154 -12.23 -5.61 -4.71
N ASP A 155 -11.95 -4.31 -4.70
CA ASP A 155 -10.69 -3.78 -5.23
C ASP A 155 -9.50 -4.40 -4.50
N PHE A 156 -8.46 -4.73 -5.26
CA PHE A 156 -7.26 -5.45 -4.83
C PHE A 156 -7.47 -6.92 -4.43
N GLY A 157 -8.69 -7.45 -4.59
CA GLY A 157 -8.95 -8.89 -4.53
C GLY A 157 -9.06 -9.44 -3.10
N ASP A 158 -8.73 -10.73 -2.95
CA ASP A 158 -8.73 -11.39 -1.65
C ASP A 158 -7.61 -10.86 -0.73
N TYR A 159 -7.94 -10.64 0.55
CA TYR A 159 -7.00 -10.12 1.53
C TYR A 159 -5.80 -11.05 1.76
N PHE A 160 -6.03 -12.37 1.80
CA PHE A 160 -4.98 -13.35 2.07
C PHE A 160 -4.06 -13.56 0.87
N ASP A 161 -4.56 -13.38 -0.34
CA ASP A 161 -3.73 -13.33 -1.57
C ASP A 161 -2.69 -12.21 -1.53
N PHE A 162 -2.99 -11.08 -0.86
CA PHE A 162 -2.00 -10.05 -0.54
C PHE A 162 -1.13 -10.44 0.66
N PHE A 163 -1.77 -10.76 1.80
CA PHE A 163 -1.08 -10.88 3.08
C PHE A 163 -0.11 -12.06 3.15
N VAL A 164 -0.53 -13.25 2.73
CA VAL A 164 0.23 -14.49 2.92
C VAL A 164 1.58 -14.46 2.18
N PRO A 165 1.66 -14.07 0.89
CA PRO A 165 2.95 -13.99 0.20
C PRO A 165 3.91 -12.98 0.83
N TRP A 166 3.42 -11.86 1.36
CA TRP A 166 4.28 -10.88 2.06
C TRP A 166 4.73 -11.40 3.42
N PHE A 167 3.84 -12.03 4.18
CA PHE A 167 4.17 -12.64 5.46
C PHE A 167 5.21 -13.77 5.31
N GLN A 168 5.14 -14.58 4.26
CA GLN A 168 6.14 -15.61 3.96
C GLN A 168 7.54 -15.03 3.69
N ARG A 169 7.64 -13.76 3.29
CA ARG A 169 8.90 -13.06 3.04
C ARG A 169 9.41 -12.27 4.25
N LYS A 170 8.72 -12.30 5.39
CA LYS A 170 9.04 -11.47 6.58
C LYS A 170 10.47 -11.65 7.13
N ASP A 171 11.10 -12.80 6.85
CA ASP A 171 12.46 -13.12 7.32
C ASP A 171 13.53 -12.80 6.25
N GLN A 172 13.16 -12.17 5.12
CA GLN A 172 14.11 -11.70 4.12
C GLN A 172 14.71 -10.35 4.55
N ASP A 173 16.01 -10.17 4.39
CA ASP A 173 16.76 -8.97 4.83
C ASP A 173 16.26 -7.64 4.21
N ASN A 174 15.53 -7.74 3.10
CA ASN A 174 15.00 -6.60 2.38
C ASN A 174 13.48 -6.45 2.54
N VAL A 175 12.85 -7.18 3.47
CA VAL A 175 11.44 -7.08 3.83
C VAL A 175 11.28 -6.80 5.32
N LEU A 176 10.57 -5.72 5.66
CA LEU A 176 10.10 -5.45 7.02
C LEU A 176 8.60 -5.68 7.06
N PHE A 177 8.14 -6.57 7.93
CA PHE A 177 6.72 -6.80 8.16
C PHE A 177 6.25 -6.14 9.46
N LEU A 178 5.22 -5.32 9.36
CA LEU A 178 4.57 -4.63 10.48
C LEU A 178 3.07 -4.95 10.48
N THR A 179 2.43 -4.77 11.63
CA THR A 179 0.97 -4.77 11.72
C THR A 179 0.47 -3.41 12.19
N TYR A 180 -0.73 -3.02 11.77
CA TYR A 180 -1.39 -1.81 12.24
C TYR A 180 -1.55 -1.80 13.75
N GLU A 181 -1.90 -2.95 14.34
CA GLU A 181 -2.06 -3.12 15.78
C GLU A 181 -0.75 -2.81 16.51
N TYR A 182 0.38 -3.31 16.00
CA TYR A 182 1.70 -3.03 16.55
C TYR A 182 2.09 -1.56 16.40
N LEU A 183 1.80 -0.96 15.24
CA LEU A 183 2.05 0.47 15.00
C LEU A 183 1.28 1.37 15.97
N ALA A 184 0.05 0.99 16.30
CA ALA A 184 -0.82 1.73 17.21
C ALA A 184 -0.44 1.56 18.68
N GLU A 185 -0.02 0.35 19.09
CA GLU A 185 0.34 0.04 20.47
C GLU A 185 1.77 0.48 20.81
N GLU A 186 2.72 0.21 19.91
CA GLU A 186 4.17 0.37 20.12
C GLU A 186 4.79 1.34 19.11
N THR A 187 4.17 2.51 18.94
CA THR A 187 4.56 3.50 17.91
C THR A 187 6.05 3.84 17.93
N ARG A 188 6.63 4.13 19.11
CA ARG A 188 8.05 4.51 19.26
C ARG A 188 8.95 3.39 18.73
N ASP A 189 8.71 2.16 19.16
CA ASP A 189 9.51 1.02 18.72
C ASP A 189 9.33 0.73 17.23
N ALA A 190 8.11 0.82 16.69
CA ALA A 190 7.86 0.65 15.26
C ALA A 190 8.63 1.66 14.40
N ILE A 191 8.77 2.92 14.87
CA ILE A 191 9.61 3.93 14.23
C ILE A 191 11.09 3.51 14.24
N PHE A 192 11.63 3.12 15.38
CA PHE A 192 13.04 2.69 15.47
C PHE A 192 13.33 1.44 14.65
N ARG A 193 12.44 0.45 14.64
CA ARG A 193 12.56 -0.74 13.80
C ARG A 193 12.56 -0.36 12.31
N THR A 194 11.71 0.59 11.91
CA THR A 194 11.67 1.09 10.55
C THR A 194 12.96 1.83 10.18
N ALA A 195 13.47 2.68 11.08
CA ALA A 195 14.73 3.40 10.88
C ALA A 195 15.91 2.44 10.69
N ARG A 196 16.08 1.47 11.60
CA ARG A 196 17.16 0.47 11.50
C ARG A 196 17.07 -0.33 10.21
N PHE A 197 15.87 -0.73 9.81
CA PHE A 197 15.66 -1.44 8.55
C PHE A 197 16.05 -0.62 7.31
N LEU A 198 15.83 0.71 7.36
CA LEU A 198 16.24 1.67 6.35
C LEU A 198 17.74 2.06 6.44
N GLY A 199 18.47 1.54 7.43
CA GLY A 199 19.90 1.80 7.61
C GLY A 199 20.23 3.04 8.44
N TYR A 200 19.26 3.56 9.20
CA TYR A 200 19.44 4.68 10.11
C TYR A 200 19.44 4.15 11.54
N ASP A 201 20.51 4.41 12.28
CA ASP A 201 20.61 4.08 13.70
C ASP A 201 20.44 5.38 14.49
N TYR A 202 19.30 5.51 15.16
CA TYR A 202 19.05 6.58 16.10
C TYR A 202 19.33 6.04 17.49
N GLU A 203 20.22 6.69 18.24
CA GLU A 203 20.41 6.40 19.66
C GLU A 203 19.14 6.80 20.43
N ASP A 204 18.78 6.00 21.44
CA ASP A 204 17.56 6.15 22.27
C ASP A 204 17.46 7.49 23.02
#